data_AF-A0A7Y8AVD4-F1
#
_entry.id   AF-A0A7Y8AVD4-F1
#
_cell.length_a   1.000
_cell.length_b   1.000
_cell.length_c   1.000
_cell.angle_alpha   90.00
_cell.angle_beta   90.00
_cell.angle_gamma   90.00
#
_symmetry.space_group_name_H-M   'P 1'
#
loop_
_entity.id
_entity.type
_entity.pdbx_description
1 polymer ?
#
loop_
_entity_poly.entity_id
_entity_poly.type
_entity_poly.pdbx_seq_one_letter_code
_entity_poly.pdbx_strand_id
1 'polypeptide(L)'
;MKKMMLLLPLLFSVKAFGAGYLCDNGCTYEQIVANNKANYKTHEQLMREGHEWEAEHFRKLVEENREAQARYDALPKYVHTPKGPVITCVQEVYEKATGILGDDATNHIDVSIISPGKCSFEVKEFGDFGRGCDNLAALSSIAKMGFYQEEQCRYEAESWKVYLQYKDVIYTPEWTNALNREYYNKLKPIKQRHIDNVAKLHDQERALNKSDK
;
A
#
# COMPACT_ATOMS: atom_id res chain seq x y z
N MET A 1 -13.73 36.34 -31.64
CA MET A 1 -12.42 35.78 -31.23
C MET A 1 -11.73 35.22 -32.47
N LYS A 2 -10.52 35.72 -32.77
CA LYS A 2 -9.30 35.03 -33.30
C LYS A 2 -9.45 34.09 -34.52
N LYS A 3 -8.55 34.02 -35.51
CA LYS A 3 -7.36 34.75 -36.00
C LYS A 3 -6.97 33.96 -37.27
N MET A 4 -6.37 34.65 -38.25
CA MET A 4 -5.58 34.07 -39.35
C MET A 4 -6.35 33.24 -40.39
N MET A 5 -7.04 33.99 -41.24
CA MET A 5 -7.34 33.61 -42.61
C MET A 5 -6.10 33.89 -43.48
N LEU A 6 -5.89 33.05 -44.49
CA LEU A 6 -5.09 33.24 -45.71
C LEU A 6 -3.56 33.35 -45.57
N LEU A 7 -2.83 32.41 -46.22
CA LEU A 7 -1.67 32.69 -47.10
C LEU A 7 -0.95 31.43 -47.65
N LEU A 8 -1.51 30.23 -47.57
CA LEU A 8 -0.83 29.02 -48.11
C LEU A 8 -0.90 28.77 -49.63
N PRO A 9 -1.76 29.38 -50.47
CA PRO A 9 -1.74 29.07 -51.91
C PRO A 9 -0.74 29.93 -52.72
N LEU A 10 -0.01 30.87 -52.10
CA LEU A 10 0.90 31.80 -52.81
C LEU A 10 2.36 31.33 -52.90
N LEU A 11 2.70 30.13 -52.41
CA LEU A 11 4.04 29.55 -52.58
C LEU A 11 4.15 28.56 -53.74
N PHE A 12 3.08 28.37 -54.52
CA PHE A 12 3.07 27.55 -55.75
C PHE A 12 3.44 28.31 -57.03
N SER A 13 3.95 29.55 -56.94
CA SER A 13 4.40 30.29 -58.11
C SER A 13 5.89 30.63 -58.03
N VAL A 14 6.66 29.91 -58.87
CA VAL A 14 8.00 30.25 -59.40
C VAL A 14 9.17 30.12 -58.41
N LYS A 15 9.97 29.06 -58.62
CA LYS A 15 11.26 28.70 -57.98
C LYS A 15 11.14 27.88 -56.68
N ALA A 16 10.91 26.58 -56.82
CA ALA A 16 11.34 25.62 -55.79
C ALA A 16 12.88 25.60 -55.80
N PHE A 17 13.49 26.33 -54.86
CA PHE A 17 14.93 26.37 -54.64
C PHE A 17 15.40 25.01 -54.12
N GLY A 18 16.40 24.42 -54.78
CA GLY A 18 17.15 23.30 -54.24
C GLY A 18 17.88 23.75 -52.98
N ALA A 19 17.49 23.21 -51.83
CA ALA A 19 18.21 23.41 -50.59
C ALA A 19 19.45 22.51 -50.57
N GLY A 20 20.63 23.12 -50.66
CA GLY A 20 21.93 22.45 -50.60
C GLY A 20 23.07 23.42 -50.86
N TYR A 21 23.78 23.80 -49.80
CA TYR A 21 24.95 24.68 -49.71
C TYR A 21 25.88 24.68 -50.95
N LEU A 22 25.77 25.71 -51.80
CA LEU A 22 26.70 25.92 -52.94
C LEU A 22 27.34 27.32 -52.97
N CYS A 23 26.95 28.24 -52.09
CA CYS A 23 27.33 29.66 -52.17
C CYS A 23 27.83 30.27 -50.86
N ASP A 24 28.54 29.50 -50.02
CA ASP A 24 29.08 30.01 -48.76
C ASP A 24 30.09 31.17 -48.93
N ASN A 25 30.68 31.34 -50.13
CA ASN A 25 31.59 32.45 -50.44
C ASN A 25 31.13 33.35 -51.60
N GLY A 26 29.81 33.38 -51.87
CA GLY A 26 29.20 34.25 -52.88
C GLY A 26 29.30 33.70 -54.31
N CYS A 27 28.15 33.47 -54.93
CA CYS A 27 28.03 33.06 -56.33
C CYS A 27 27.58 34.25 -57.20
N THR A 28 27.98 34.27 -58.48
CA THR A 28 27.38 35.20 -59.45
C THR A 28 25.99 34.73 -59.86
N TYR A 29 25.15 35.66 -60.34
CA TYR A 29 23.79 35.34 -60.77
C TYR A 29 23.75 34.25 -61.86
N GLU A 30 24.72 34.25 -62.77
CA GLU A 30 24.83 33.28 -63.86
C GLU A 30 25.13 31.86 -63.36
N GLN A 31 25.98 31.72 -62.34
CA GLN A 31 26.26 30.43 -61.69
C GLN A 31 25.03 29.86 -61.00
N ILE A 32 24.24 30.73 -60.35
CA ILE A 32 22.96 30.34 -59.73
C ILE A 32 21.97 29.85 -60.80
N VAL A 33 21.87 30.55 -61.94
CA VAL A 33 20.99 30.16 -63.05
C VAL A 33 21.42 28.83 -63.67
N ALA A 34 22.72 28.65 -63.93
CA ALA A 34 23.25 27.41 -64.49
C ALA A 34 23.02 26.21 -63.56
N ASN A 35 23.25 26.38 -62.25
CA ASN A 35 23.05 25.33 -61.26
C ASN A 35 21.57 24.98 -61.06
N ASN A 36 20.70 25.99 -61.04
CA ASN A 36 19.25 25.77 -61.01
C ASN A 36 18.79 25.00 -62.25
N LYS A 37 19.37 25.27 -63.41
CA LYS A 37 19.06 24.53 -64.65
C LYS A 37 19.57 23.09 -64.60
N ALA A 38 20.76 22.87 -64.02
CA ALA A 38 21.36 21.54 -63.89
C ALA A 38 20.64 20.65 -62.84
N ASN A 39 20.13 21.25 -61.77
CA ASN A 39 19.44 20.55 -60.68
C ASN A 39 17.92 20.73 -60.73
N TYR A 40 17.38 21.24 -61.85
CA TYR A 40 15.96 21.35 -62.04
C TYR A 40 15.36 19.96 -62.16
N LYS A 41 14.71 19.50 -61.08
CA LYS A 41 13.86 18.31 -61.12
C LYS A 41 12.45 18.71 -61.50
N THR A 42 11.83 17.95 -62.39
CA THR A 42 10.40 18.12 -62.65
C THR A 42 9.60 17.68 -61.42
N HIS A 43 8.37 18.19 -61.30
CA HIS A 43 7.48 17.78 -60.21
C HIS A 43 7.29 16.25 -60.18
N GLU A 44 7.20 15.60 -61.35
CA GLU A 44 7.07 14.14 -61.45
C GLU A 44 8.31 13.39 -60.94
N GLN A 45 9.52 13.90 -61.19
CA GLN A 45 10.75 13.30 -60.67
C GLN A 45 10.82 13.42 -59.14
N LEU A 46 10.44 14.58 -58.58
CA LEU A 46 10.36 14.78 -57.13
C LEU A 46 9.32 13.85 -56.48
N MET A 47 8.15 13.68 -57.11
CA MET A 47 7.12 12.76 -56.62
C MET A 47 7.58 11.30 -56.68
N ARG A 48 8.24 10.88 -57.76
CA ARG A 48 8.77 9.51 -57.90
C ARG A 48 9.83 9.21 -56.84
N GLU A 49 10.80 10.11 -56.65
CA GLU A 49 11.82 9.97 -55.60
C GLU A 49 11.21 9.95 -54.19
N GLY A 50 10.18 10.77 -53.94
CA GLY A 50 9.43 10.76 -52.68
C GLY A 50 8.75 9.41 -52.43
N HIS A 51 8.07 8.86 -53.44
CA HIS A 51 7.43 7.55 -53.34
C HIS A 51 8.42 6.39 -53.17
N GLU A 52 9.57 6.44 -53.84
CA GLU A 52 10.62 5.43 -53.68
C GLU A 52 11.24 5.48 -52.27
N TRP A 53 11.49 6.68 -51.74
CA TRP A 53 11.98 6.89 -50.39
C TRP A 53 10.97 6.44 -49.32
N GLU A 54 9.69 6.79 -49.47
CA GLU A 54 8.61 6.34 -48.58
C GLU A 54 8.47 4.81 -48.61
N ALA A 55 8.55 4.20 -49.80
CA ALA A 55 8.46 2.76 -49.95
C ALA A 55 9.65 2.03 -49.30
N GLU A 56 10.87 2.56 -49.41
CA GLU A 56 12.05 1.99 -48.74
C GLU A 56 11.95 2.15 -47.22
N HIS A 57 11.55 3.33 -46.74
CA HIS A 57 11.38 3.60 -45.31
C HIS A 57 10.31 2.69 -44.70
N PHE A 58 9.21 2.47 -45.42
CA PHE A 58 8.16 1.54 -44.98
C PHE A 58 8.67 0.10 -44.92
N ARG A 59 9.48 -0.36 -45.89
CA ARG A 59 10.09 -1.70 -45.85
C ARG A 59 10.96 -1.89 -44.61
N LYS A 60 11.83 -0.92 -44.30
CA LYS A 60 12.69 -0.95 -43.11
C LYS A 60 11.87 -0.98 -41.82
N LEU A 61 10.84 -0.15 -41.72
CA LEU A 61 9.95 -0.13 -40.54
C LEU A 61 9.24 -1.48 -40.34
N VAL A 62 8.78 -2.13 -41.41
CA VAL A 62 8.15 -3.46 -41.33
C VAL A 62 9.16 -4.51 -40.86
N GLU A 63 10.40 -4.46 -41.33
CA GLU A 63 11.47 -5.36 -40.91
C GLU A 63 11.84 -5.16 -39.44
N GLU A 64 12.05 -3.91 -39.01
CA GLU A 64 12.31 -3.56 -37.61
C GLU A 64 11.17 -3.99 -36.68
N ASN A 65 9.91 -3.80 -37.10
CA ASN A 65 8.75 -4.25 -36.33
C ASN A 65 8.68 -5.77 -36.23
N ARG A 66 9.02 -6.51 -37.30
CA ARG A 66 9.10 -7.98 -37.26
C ARG A 66 10.19 -8.46 -36.30
N GLU A 67 11.36 -7.83 -36.31
CA GLU A 67 12.43 -8.15 -35.38
C GLU A 67 12.06 -7.81 -33.93
N ALA A 68 11.45 -6.65 -33.70
CA ALA A 68 10.98 -6.23 -32.37
C ALA A 68 9.93 -7.19 -31.82
N GLN A 69 8.99 -7.62 -32.67
CA GLN A 69 7.98 -8.61 -32.31
C GLN A 69 8.62 -9.97 -32.00
N ALA A 70 9.58 -10.43 -32.81
CA ALA A 70 10.31 -11.68 -32.53
C ALA A 70 11.09 -11.61 -31.21
N ARG A 71 11.72 -10.46 -30.89
CA ARG A 71 12.37 -10.24 -29.58
C ARG A 71 11.36 -10.27 -28.45
N TYR A 72 10.20 -9.63 -28.60
CA TYR A 72 9.13 -9.65 -27.60
C TYR A 72 8.58 -11.06 -27.37
N ASP A 73 8.34 -11.83 -28.43
CA ASP A 73 7.84 -13.20 -28.33
C ASP A 73 8.87 -14.18 -27.76
N ALA A 74 10.17 -13.89 -27.94
CA ALA A 74 11.26 -14.64 -27.33
C ALA A 74 11.49 -14.29 -25.84
N LEU A 75 10.94 -13.16 -25.34
CA LEU A 75 11.02 -12.86 -23.92
C LEU A 75 10.18 -13.86 -23.12
N PRO A 76 10.66 -14.29 -21.94
CA PRO A 76 9.87 -15.10 -21.03
C PRO A 76 8.55 -14.38 -20.71
N LYS A 77 7.42 -14.90 -21.21
CA LYS A 77 6.11 -14.34 -20.89
C LYS A 77 5.84 -14.61 -19.41
N TYR A 78 5.65 -13.54 -18.63
CA TYR A 78 5.33 -13.65 -17.21
C TYR A 78 4.04 -14.46 -17.05
N VAL A 79 4.16 -15.70 -16.60
CA VAL A 79 3.02 -16.50 -16.19
C VAL A 79 2.64 -16.00 -14.80
N HIS A 80 1.53 -15.26 -14.70
CA HIS A 80 0.93 -14.97 -13.40
C HIS A 80 0.45 -16.28 -12.78
N THR A 81 1.28 -16.91 -11.97
CA THR A 81 0.81 -17.91 -11.02
C THR A 81 0.02 -17.18 -9.94
N PRO A 82 -1.30 -17.41 -9.80
CA PRO A 82 -2.03 -16.86 -8.67
C PRO A 82 -1.35 -17.39 -7.41
N LYS A 83 -0.77 -16.47 -6.63
CA LYS A 83 -0.40 -16.81 -5.25
C LYS A 83 -1.70 -17.27 -4.60
N GLY A 84 -1.70 -18.44 -3.97
CA GLY A 84 -2.84 -18.89 -3.15
C GLY A 84 -3.28 -17.81 -2.16
N PRO A 85 -4.45 -17.94 -1.52
CA PRO A 85 -4.96 -16.93 -0.61
C PRO A 85 -3.85 -16.49 0.35
N VAL A 86 -3.52 -15.19 0.35
CA VAL A 86 -2.52 -14.64 1.26
C VAL A 86 -3.10 -14.77 2.66
N ILE A 87 -2.76 -15.84 3.36
CA ILE A 87 -3.14 -16.01 4.75
C ILE A 87 -2.39 -14.91 5.51
N THR A 88 -3.14 -13.97 6.06
CA THR A 88 -2.57 -12.87 6.85
C THR A 88 -2.16 -13.41 8.24
N CYS A 89 -1.17 -12.81 8.90
CA CYS A 89 -0.82 -13.24 10.27
C CYS A 89 -2.03 -13.13 11.21
N VAL A 90 -2.96 -12.22 10.93
CA VAL A 90 -4.21 -12.06 11.69
C VAL A 90 -5.07 -13.32 11.57
N GLN A 91 -5.27 -13.82 10.34
CA GLN A 91 -6.03 -15.05 10.10
C GLN A 91 -5.38 -16.26 10.77
N GLU A 92 -4.05 -16.41 10.65
CA GLU A 92 -3.34 -17.52 11.30
C GLU A 92 -3.46 -17.47 12.83
N VAL A 93 -3.37 -16.27 13.42
CA VAL A 93 -3.50 -16.10 14.87
C VAL A 93 -4.90 -16.42 15.34
N TYR A 94 -5.95 -15.95 14.65
CA TYR A 94 -7.32 -16.30 15.01
C TYR A 94 -7.61 -17.80 14.86
N GLU A 95 -7.10 -18.45 13.81
CA GLU A 95 -7.26 -19.89 13.61
C GLU A 95 -6.60 -20.69 14.75
N LYS A 96 -5.35 -20.36 15.09
CA LYS A 96 -4.62 -21.00 16.19
C LYS A 96 -5.25 -20.70 17.55
N ALA A 97 -5.65 -19.45 17.79
CA ALA A 97 -6.30 -19.04 19.03
C ALA A 97 -7.65 -19.73 19.22
N THR A 98 -8.42 -19.95 18.16
CA THR A 98 -9.71 -20.68 18.22
C THR A 98 -9.49 -22.11 18.72
N GLY A 99 -8.41 -22.77 18.28
CA GLY A 99 -8.02 -24.09 18.78
C GLY A 99 -7.59 -24.09 20.26
N ILE A 100 -6.91 -23.05 20.73
CA ILE A 100 -6.50 -22.90 22.13
C ILE A 100 -7.70 -22.62 23.04
N LEU A 101 -8.58 -21.71 22.61
CA LEU A 101 -9.70 -21.21 23.40
C LEU A 101 -10.90 -22.15 23.36
N GLY A 102 -10.98 -23.03 22.36
CA GLY A 102 -12.11 -23.94 22.15
C GLY A 102 -13.42 -23.23 21.82
N ASP A 103 -13.33 -22.00 21.29
CA ASP A 103 -14.42 -21.12 20.87
C ASP A 103 -13.87 -20.10 19.84
N ASP A 104 -14.74 -19.39 19.13
CA ASP A 104 -14.35 -18.35 18.17
C ASP A 104 -13.49 -17.27 18.86
N ALA A 105 -12.21 -17.24 18.51
CA ALA A 105 -11.24 -16.34 19.12
C ALA A 105 -11.57 -14.85 18.94
N THR A 106 -12.38 -14.47 17.94
CA THR A 106 -12.76 -13.07 17.71
C THR A 106 -13.62 -12.47 18.84
N ASN A 107 -14.28 -13.33 19.63
CA ASN A 107 -15.02 -12.95 20.84
C ASN A 107 -14.10 -12.63 22.02
N HIS A 108 -12.92 -13.26 22.07
CA HIS A 108 -12.04 -13.26 23.23
C HIS A 108 -10.86 -12.31 23.08
N ILE A 109 -10.33 -12.16 21.86
CA ILE A 109 -9.13 -11.37 21.59
C ILE A 109 -9.28 -10.48 20.34
N ASP A 110 -8.59 -9.35 20.35
CA ASP A 110 -8.32 -8.53 19.18
C ASP A 110 -6.91 -8.80 18.69
N VAL A 111 -6.75 -8.96 17.37
CA VAL A 111 -5.45 -9.19 16.73
C VAL A 111 -5.11 -8.05 15.79
N SER A 112 -3.90 -7.51 15.91
CA SER A 112 -3.40 -6.38 15.12
C SER A 112 -2.04 -6.69 14.49
N ILE A 113 -1.75 -6.10 13.33
CA ILE A 113 -0.46 -6.30 12.64
C ILE A 113 0.57 -5.32 13.20
N ILE A 114 1.72 -5.83 13.65
CA ILE A 114 2.88 -5.00 14.08
C ILE A 114 3.79 -4.72 12.89
N SER A 115 4.08 -5.77 12.11
CA SER A 115 4.94 -5.71 10.92
C SER A 115 4.56 -6.84 9.96
N PRO A 116 5.05 -6.87 8.70
CA PRO A 116 4.78 -7.99 7.80
C PRO A 116 5.10 -9.34 8.46
N GLY A 117 4.09 -10.20 8.60
CA GLY A 117 4.20 -11.52 9.25
C GLY A 117 4.27 -11.53 10.77
N LYS A 118 4.16 -10.39 11.46
CA LYS A 118 4.13 -10.31 12.94
C LYS A 118 2.86 -9.63 13.42
N CYS A 119 2.15 -10.30 14.29
CA CYS A 119 0.89 -9.83 14.86
C CYS A 119 1.01 -9.70 16.39
N SER A 120 0.25 -8.77 16.96
CA SER A 120 -0.05 -8.68 18.39
C SER A 120 -1.47 -9.08 18.69
N PHE A 121 -1.75 -9.42 19.95
CA PHE A 121 -3.11 -9.60 20.43
C PHE A 121 -3.37 -8.85 21.74
N GLU A 122 -4.64 -8.50 21.96
CA GLU A 122 -5.17 -7.92 23.19
C GLU A 122 -6.42 -8.72 23.61
N VAL A 123 -6.58 -8.99 24.90
CA VAL A 123 -7.78 -9.65 25.43
C VAL A 123 -8.92 -8.64 25.51
N LYS A 124 -10.10 -9.03 25.01
CA LYS A 124 -11.35 -8.26 25.03
C LYS A 124 -12.26 -8.65 26.19
N GLU A 125 -12.35 -9.95 26.46
CA GLU A 125 -13.31 -10.50 27.41
C GLU A 125 -12.64 -10.85 28.74
N PHE A 126 -13.27 -10.43 29.83
CA PHE A 126 -12.78 -10.62 31.18
C PHE A 126 -13.88 -11.23 32.07
N GLY A 127 -13.49 -12.00 33.10
CA GLY A 127 -14.44 -12.63 34.05
C GLY A 127 -14.70 -14.11 33.76
N ASP A 128 -15.92 -14.61 34.03
CA ASP A 128 -16.29 -16.04 33.92
C ASP A 128 -16.16 -16.62 32.51
N PHE A 129 -16.15 -15.76 31.49
CA PHE A 129 -15.98 -16.12 30.08
C PHE A 129 -14.62 -15.66 29.52
N GLY A 130 -13.75 -15.07 30.35
CA GLY A 130 -12.45 -14.51 29.96
C GLY A 130 -11.40 -15.55 29.62
N ARG A 131 -11.69 -16.47 28.69
CA ARG A 131 -10.78 -17.53 28.23
C ARG A 131 -9.48 -16.96 27.68
N GLY A 132 -9.51 -15.74 27.16
CA GLY A 132 -8.32 -14.99 26.75
C GLY A 132 -7.34 -14.78 27.91
N CYS A 133 -7.83 -14.41 29.10
CA CYS A 133 -7.01 -14.24 30.30
C CYS A 133 -6.45 -15.57 30.82
N ASP A 134 -7.27 -16.63 30.84
CA ASP A 134 -6.85 -17.96 31.31
C ASP A 134 -5.78 -18.59 30.42
N ASN A 135 -5.75 -18.20 29.13
CA ASN A 135 -4.85 -18.76 28.13
C ASN A 135 -3.77 -17.77 27.65
N LEU A 136 -3.50 -16.69 28.39
CA LEU A 136 -2.52 -15.67 28.00
C LEU A 136 -1.15 -16.25 27.60
N ALA A 137 -0.65 -17.24 28.35
CA ALA A 137 0.64 -17.88 28.07
C ALA A 137 0.62 -18.68 26.76
N ALA A 138 -0.50 -19.33 26.45
CA ALA A 138 -0.66 -20.07 25.19
C ALA A 138 -0.82 -19.09 24.01
N LEU A 139 -1.59 -18.02 24.19
CA LEU A 139 -1.79 -16.98 23.17
C LEU A 139 -0.50 -16.18 22.88
N SER A 140 0.33 -15.94 23.90
CA SER A 140 1.62 -15.25 23.73
C SER A 140 2.66 -16.07 22.94
N SER A 141 2.44 -17.38 22.81
CA SER A 141 3.28 -18.22 21.95
C SER A 141 2.99 -18.07 20.44
N ILE A 142 1.82 -17.54 20.07
CA ILE A 142 1.37 -17.41 18.67
C ILE A 142 1.36 -15.96 18.17
N ALA A 143 1.23 -14.97 19.07
CA ALA A 143 1.27 -13.55 18.75
C ALA A 143 1.85 -12.74 19.90
N LYS A 144 2.40 -11.56 19.63
CA LYS A 144 2.94 -10.69 20.68
C LYS A 144 1.80 -10.18 21.56
N MET A 145 1.85 -10.50 22.84
CA MET A 145 0.88 -9.95 23.80
C MET A 145 1.03 -8.43 23.92
N GLY A 146 -0.11 -7.72 23.97
CA GLY A 146 -0.15 -6.30 24.28
C GLY A 146 0.48 -5.96 25.63
N PHE A 147 0.93 -4.72 25.79
CA PHE A 147 1.51 -4.27 27.05
C PHE A 147 0.47 -4.27 28.18
N TYR A 148 0.90 -4.66 29.38
CA TYR A 148 0.09 -4.67 30.61
C TYR A 148 -1.10 -5.65 30.63
N GLN A 149 -1.24 -6.51 29.62
CA GLN A 149 -2.34 -7.48 29.51
C GLN A 149 -2.46 -8.41 30.73
N GLU A 150 -1.34 -8.88 31.28
CA GLU A 150 -1.36 -9.70 32.50
C GLU A 150 -1.93 -8.94 33.71
N GLU A 151 -1.54 -7.68 33.87
CA GLU A 151 -2.04 -6.82 34.94
C GLU A 151 -3.51 -6.43 34.72
N GLN A 152 -3.92 -6.22 33.47
CA GLN A 152 -5.32 -6.00 33.12
C GLN A 152 -6.17 -7.24 33.48
N CYS A 153 -5.74 -8.43 33.08
CA CYS A 153 -6.42 -9.68 33.43
C CYS A 153 -6.51 -9.90 34.95
N ARG A 154 -5.45 -9.59 35.70
CA ARG A 154 -5.48 -9.63 37.17
C ARG A 154 -6.51 -8.66 37.74
N TYR A 155 -6.48 -7.39 37.28
CA TYR A 155 -7.38 -6.34 37.75
C TYR A 155 -8.84 -6.70 37.51
N GLU A 156 -9.16 -7.18 36.31
CA GLU A 156 -10.53 -7.56 35.95
C GLU A 156 -10.99 -8.81 36.70
N ALA A 157 -10.11 -9.82 36.89
CA ALA A 157 -10.44 -11.00 37.69
C ALA A 157 -10.73 -10.66 39.17
N GLU A 158 -9.96 -9.75 39.76
CA GLU A 158 -10.22 -9.28 41.14
C GLU A 158 -11.51 -8.44 41.22
N SER A 159 -11.74 -7.56 40.25
CA SER A 159 -12.96 -6.73 40.18
C SER A 159 -14.20 -7.60 39.98
N TRP A 160 -14.10 -8.64 39.14
CA TRP A 160 -15.16 -9.60 38.90
C TRP A 160 -15.52 -10.38 40.17
N LYS A 161 -14.53 -10.81 40.96
CA LYS A 161 -14.79 -11.46 42.27
C LYS A 161 -15.55 -10.56 43.24
N VAL A 162 -15.38 -9.24 43.16
CA VAL A 162 -16.19 -8.30 43.94
C VAL A 162 -17.59 -8.22 43.35
N TYR A 163 -17.72 -8.07 42.03
CA TYR A 163 -19.02 -8.06 41.35
C TYR A 163 -19.86 -9.29 41.69
N LEU A 164 -19.27 -10.49 41.69
CA LEU A 164 -19.98 -11.74 42.03
C LEU A 164 -20.62 -11.73 43.42
N GLN A 165 -20.10 -10.96 44.38
CA GLN A 165 -20.70 -10.82 45.72
C GLN A 165 -22.01 -10.03 45.71
N TYR A 166 -22.24 -9.24 44.66
CA TYR A 166 -23.40 -8.36 44.52
C TYR A 166 -24.24 -8.67 43.28
N LYS A 167 -23.85 -9.66 42.46
CA LYS A 167 -24.47 -9.94 41.15
C LYS A 167 -25.99 -10.13 41.22
N ASP A 168 -26.50 -10.69 42.33
CA ASP A 168 -27.91 -11.02 42.50
C ASP A 168 -28.75 -9.82 42.99
N VAL A 169 -28.08 -8.77 43.48
CA VAL A 169 -28.73 -7.56 44.02
C VAL A 169 -28.39 -6.31 43.21
N ILE A 170 -27.35 -6.32 42.39
CA ILE A 170 -26.98 -5.20 41.55
C ILE A 170 -28.02 -5.02 40.43
N TYR A 171 -28.40 -3.77 40.15
CA TYR A 171 -29.48 -3.40 39.22
C TYR A 171 -30.91 -3.80 39.64
N THR A 172 -31.09 -4.28 40.86
CA THR A 172 -32.42 -4.56 41.44
C THR A 172 -32.89 -3.41 42.34
N PRO A 173 -34.18 -3.35 42.72
CA PRO A 173 -34.66 -2.41 43.74
C PRO A 173 -33.97 -2.56 45.10
N GLU A 174 -33.43 -3.74 45.42
CA GLU A 174 -32.64 -3.98 46.62
C GLU A 174 -31.26 -3.27 46.59
N TRP A 175 -30.83 -2.73 45.44
CA TRP A 175 -29.58 -1.97 45.31
C TRP A 175 -29.67 -0.59 45.96
N THR A 176 -29.30 -0.53 47.24
CA THR A 176 -29.31 0.73 48.01
C THR A 176 -28.02 1.55 47.84
N ASN A 177 -28.09 2.85 48.17
CA ASN A 177 -26.91 3.72 48.26
C ASN A 177 -25.84 3.23 49.26
N ALA A 178 -26.23 2.43 50.26
CA ALA A 178 -25.30 1.83 51.21
C ALA A 178 -24.52 0.69 50.55
N LEU A 179 -25.20 -0.24 49.87
CA LEU A 179 -24.58 -1.33 49.11
C LEU A 179 -23.69 -0.80 47.98
N ASN A 180 -24.15 0.25 47.28
CA ASN A 180 -23.33 0.91 46.26
C ASN A 180 -22.01 1.45 46.83
N ARG A 181 -22.06 2.11 48.00
CA ARG A 181 -20.85 2.59 48.69
C ARG A 181 -19.95 1.44 49.14
N GLU A 182 -20.52 0.38 49.68
CA GLU A 182 -19.76 -0.81 50.09
C GLU A 182 -19.03 -1.45 48.89
N TYR A 183 -19.73 -1.63 47.77
CA TYR A 183 -19.19 -2.15 46.53
C TYR A 183 -17.99 -1.33 46.03
N TYR A 184 -18.13 0.00 45.92
CA TYR A 184 -17.02 0.86 45.51
C TYR A 184 -15.88 0.89 46.52
N ASN A 185 -16.15 0.79 47.82
CA ASN A 185 -15.11 0.68 48.83
C ASN A 185 -14.29 -0.60 48.68
N LYS A 186 -14.91 -1.72 48.27
CA LYS A 186 -14.20 -2.96 47.95
C LYS A 186 -13.39 -2.87 46.65
N LEU A 187 -13.89 -2.17 45.63
CA LEU A 187 -13.17 -1.97 44.36
C LEU A 187 -12.00 -0.98 44.48
N LYS A 188 -12.10 0.04 45.34
CA LYS A 188 -11.10 1.10 45.48
C LYS A 188 -9.66 0.59 45.68
N PRO A 189 -9.35 -0.33 46.62
CA PRO A 189 -8.00 -0.84 46.78
C PRO A 189 -7.50 -1.66 45.58
N ILE A 190 -8.40 -2.36 44.86
CA ILE A 190 -8.07 -3.12 43.64
C ILE A 190 -7.66 -2.14 42.53
N LYS A 191 -8.46 -1.08 42.32
CA LYS A 191 -8.19 -0.02 41.35
C LYS A 191 -6.88 0.71 41.67
N GLN A 192 -6.62 1.03 42.93
CA GLN A 192 -5.38 1.69 43.31
C GLN A 192 -4.17 0.80 43.00
N ARG A 193 -4.22 -0.49 43.35
CA ARG A 193 -3.14 -1.43 43.05
C ARG A 193 -2.89 -1.56 41.55
N HIS A 194 -3.94 -1.58 40.75
CA HIS A 194 -3.82 -1.60 39.29
C HIS A 194 -3.09 -0.36 38.76
N ILE A 195 -3.48 0.84 39.21
CA ILE A 195 -2.80 2.09 38.85
C ILE A 195 -1.32 2.04 39.24
N ASP A 196 -1.00 1.59 40.46
CA ASP A 196 0.36 1.52 40.96
C ASP A 196 1.22 0.51 40.16
N ASN A 197 0.63 -0.63 39.78
CA ASN A 197 1.31 -1.65 38.97
C ASN A 197 1.55 -1.17 37.54
N VAL A 198 0.54 -0.58 36.90
CA VAL A 198 0.67 -0.02 35.55
C VAL A 198 1.73 1.09 35.52
N ALA A 199 1.77 1.96 36.53
CA ALA A 199 2.80 2.98 36.65
C ALA A 199 4.22 2.38 36.73
N LYS A 200 4.41 1.33 37.55
CA LYS A 200 5.69 0.61 37.65
C LYS A 200 6.09 -0.05 36.33
N LEU A 201 5.15 -0.71 35.65
CA LEU A 201 5.43 -1.39 34.39
C LEU A 201 5.76 -0.37 33.29
N HIS A 202 5.11 0.81 33.27
CA HIS A 202 5.49 1.94 32.41
C HIS A 202 6.90 2.46 32.67
N ASP A 203 7.30 2.58 33.93
CA ASP A 203 8.65 3.02 34.29
C ASP A 203 9.71 2.00 33.86
N GLN A 204 9.41 0.70 33.98
CA GLN A 204 10.26 -0.39 33.48
C GLN A 204 10.39 -0.36 31.95
N GLU A 205 9.29 -0.18 31.22
CA GLU A 205 9.30 -0.04 29.76
C GLU A 205 10.16 1.15 29.32
N ARG A 206 10.03 2.30 29.99
CA ARG A 206 10.85 3.49 29.74
C ARG A 206 12.33 3.24 30.02
N ALA A 207 12.67 2.48 31.06
CA ALA A 207 14.05 2.15 31.39
C ALA A 207 14.69 1.24 30.32
N LEU A 208 13.98 0.19 29.89
CA LEU A 208 14.42 -0.72 28.83
C LEU A 208 14.65 0.03 27.50
N ASN A 209 13.73 0.90 27.13
CA ASN A 209 13.86 1.69 25.89
C ASN A 209 14.96 2.77 25.96
N LYS A 210 15.46 3.11 27.16
CA LYS A 210 16.61 4.01 27.34
C LYS A 210 17.95 3.29 27.33
N SER A 211 18.00 1.99 27.68
CA SER A 211 19.23 1.20 27.64
C SER A 211 19.62 0.71 26.24
N ASP A 212 18.70 0.77 25.28
CA ASP A 212 18.91 0.39 23.87
C ASP A 212 19.42 1.56 22.98
N LYS A 213 19.87 2.67 23.60
CA LYS A 213 20.53 3.80 22.92
C LYS A 213 21.94 4.01 23.46
#